data_AF-A0A1G2MKT5-F1
#
_entry.id   AF-A0A1G2MKT5-F1
#
_cell.length_a   1.000
_cell.length_b   1.000
_cell.length_c   1.000
_cell.angle_alpha   90.00
_cell.angle_beta   90.00
_cell.angle_gamma   90.00
#
_symmetry.space_group_name_H-M   'P 1'
#
loop_
_entity.id
_entity.type
_entity.pdbx_description
1 polymer ?
#
loop_
_entity_poly.entity_id
_entity_poly.type
_entity_poly.pdbx_seq_one_letter_code
_entity_poly.pdbx_strand_id
1 'polypeptide(L)'
;MKKLKMKSREEIARINYLIGVTSREVGHGNERRVVAAYTTDCPKGSCPPWIKSVRLANQQEDRAGTDIVFEVSSDSRHDKVLLQVKSSKAGQGKFQSKQRDGRVDRRIVTAIIHPKYDFCMIRKIITPIISAEWRRMLLKD
;
A
#
# COMPACT_ATOMS: atom_id res chain seq x y z
N MET A 1 -33.76 1.20 33.17
CA MET A 1 -33.18 0.55 31.97
C MET A 1 -33.43 1.41 30.74
N LYS A 2 -32.40 2.04 30.15
CA LYS A 2 -32.55 2.79 28.89
C LYS A 2 -32.64 1.78 27.73
N LYS A 3 -33.80 1.71 27.07
CA LYS A 3 -33.96 0.97 25.81
C LYS A 3 -33.00 1.59 24.77
N LEU A 4 -32.03 0.82 24.30
CA LEU A 4 -31.27 1.15 23.09
C LEU A 4 -32.27 1.22 21.93
N LYS A 5 -32.58 2.43 21.45
CA LYS A 5 -33.41 2.61 20.25
C LYS A 5 -32.68 1.94 19.07
N MET A 6 -33.31 0.92 18.48
CA MET A 6 -32.84 0.35 17.21
C MET A 6 -32.89 1.45 16.16
N LYS A 7 -31.75 1.68 15.50
CA LYS A 7 -31.62 2.66 14.40
C LYS A 7 -32.43 2.21 13.19
N SER A 8 -33.01 3.16 12.46
CA SER A 8 -33.72 2.88 11.21
C SER A 8 -32.76 2.32 10.15
N ARG A 9 -33.30 1.64 9.13
CA ARG A 9 -32.50 1.13 8.00
C ARG A 9 -31.71 2.24 7.30
N GLU A 10 -32.30 3.43 7.18
CA GLU A 10 -31.67 4.61 6.58
C GLU A 10 -30.52 5.14 7.44
N GLU A 11 -30.68 5.17 8.77
CA GLU A 11 -29.61 5.56 9.69
C GLU A 11 -28.42 4.59 9.62
N ILE A 12 -28.69 3.28 9.53
CA ILE A 12 -27.64 2.26 9.36
C ILE A 12 -26.90 2.45 8.03
N ALA A 13 -27.63 2.66 6.93
CA ALA A 13 -27.03 2.90 5.61
C ALA A 13 -26.13 4.14 5.62
N ARG A 14 -26.57 5.24 6.24
CA ARG A 14 -25.79 6.47 6.38
C ARG A 14 -24.51 6.25 7.21
N ILE A 15 -24.58 5.51 8.31
CA ILE A 15 -23.42 5.19 9.13
C ILE A 15 -22.41 4.35 8.33
N ASN A 16 -22.88 3.33 7.61
CA ASN A 16 -22.01 2.49 6.78
C ASN A 16 -21.33 3.31 5.67
N TYR A 17 -22.04 4.24 5.05
CA TYR A 17 -21.47 5.17 4.07
C TYR A 17 -20.34 6.02 4.68
N LEU A 18 -20.59 6.65 5.83
CA LEU A 18 -19.59 7.48 6.52
C LEU A 18 -18.35 6.68 6.96
N ILE A 19 -18.55 5.47 7.49
CA ILE A 19 -17.45 4.54 7.81
C ILE A 19 -16.64 4.21 6.55
N GLY A 20 -17.33 3.98 5.43
CA GLY A 20 -16.71 3.71 4.14
C GLY A 20 -15.86 4.87 3.63
N VAL A 21 -16.38 6.10 3.66
CA VAL A 21 -15.63 7.31 3.29
C VAL A 21 -14.40 7.49 4.17
N THR A 22 -14.57 7.42 5.48
CA THR A 22 -13.47 7.55 6.45
C THR A 22 -12.39 6.49 6.22
N SER A 23 -12.79 5.25 5.93
CA SER A 23 -11.84 4.16 5.66
C SER A 23 -11.02 4.40 4.39
N ARG A 24 -11.62 4.99 3.34
CA ARG A 24 -10.90 5.36 2.12
C ARG A 24 -9.91 6.50 2.36
N GLU A 25 -10.33 7.53 3.10
CA GLU A 25 -9.46 8.65 3.47
C GLU A 25 -8.25 8.17 4.28
N VAL A 26 -8.47 7.26 5.22
CA VAL A 26 -7.37 6.60 5.97
C VAL A 26 -6.46 5.80 5.04
N GLY A 27 -7.03 5.09 4.05
CA GLY A 27 -6.27 4.37 3.03
C GLY A 27 -5.35 5.29 2.23
N HIS A 28 -5.93 6.29 1.56
CA HIS A 28 -5.19 7.29 0.79
C HIS A 28 -4.17 8.05 1.66
N GLY A 29 -4.51 8.33 2.91
CA GLY A 29 -3.60 8.96 3.87
C GLY A 29 -2.36 8.09 4.14
N ASN A 30 -2.54 6.78 4.32
CA ASN A 30 -1.42 5.85 4.48
C ASN A 30 -0.57 5.74 3.22
N GLU A 31 -1.19 5.72 2.04
CA GLU A 31 -0.46 5.67 0.76
C GLU A 31 0.45 6.91 0.59
N ARG A 32 -0.09 8.11 0.84
CA ARG A 32 0.68 9.35 0.81
C ARG A 32 1.84 9.35 1.82
N ARG A 33 1.61 8.81 3.01
CA ARG A 33 2.65 8.72 4.06
C ARG A 33 3.76 7.76 3.69
N VAL A 34 3.46 6.68 2.96
CA VAL A 34 4.49 5.82 2.40
C VAL A 34 5.34 6.61 1.41
N VAL A 35 4.74 7.30 0.45
CA VAL A 35 5.50 8.12 -0.51
C VAL A 35 6.36 9.16 0.23
N ALA A 36 5.78 9.90 1.18
CA ALA A 36 6.49 10.90 1.98
C ALA A 36 7.68 10.34 2.77
N ALA A 37 7.58 9.10 3.28
CA ALA A 37 8.67 8.44 4.01
C ALA A 37 9.91 8.19 3.14
N TYR A 38 9.77 8.16 1.82
CA TYR A 38 10.88 7.98 0.87
C TYR A 38 11.28 9.27 0.13
N THR A 39 10.46 10.33 0.17
CA THR A 39 10.75 11.59 -0.56
C THR A 39 11.10 12.77 0.34
N THR A 40 10.45 12.93 1.50
CA THR A 40 10.53 14.15 2.32
C THR A 40 11.44 13.94 3.53
N ASP A 41 11.26 12.82 4.24
CA ASP A 41 11.94 12.53 5.51
C ASP A 41 12.93 11.37 5.39
N CYS A 42 13.50 11.21 4.20
CA CYS A 42 14.60 10.29 3.99
C CYS A 42 15.93 11.05 4.18
N PRO A 43 16.60 10.96 5.36
CA PRO A 43 17.97 11.42 5.51
C PRO A 43 18.81 10.97 4.31
N LYS A 44 19.64 11.87 3.76
CA LYS A 44 20.57 11.52 2.67
C LYS A 44 21.30 10.21 3.02
N GLY A 45 21.16 9.20 2.17
CA GLY A 45 21.77 7.87 2.35
C GLY A 45 20.93 6.83 3.12
N SER A 46 19.77 7.19 3.69
CA SER A 46 18.90 6.23 4.40
C SER A 46 17.92 5.48 3.50
N CYS A 47 17.71 5.98 2.28
CA CYS A 47 16.98 5.27 1.23
C CYS A 47 17.99 4.43 0.44
N PRO A 48 17.69 3.14 0.18
CA PRO A 48 18.57 2.31 -0.62
C PRO A 48 18.85 2.96 -2.00
N PRO A 49 20.11 3.02 -2.45
CA PRO A 49 20.51 3.79 -3.64
C PRO A 49 19.94 3.24 -4.97
N TRP A 50 19.44 2.00 -4.93
CA TRP A 50 18.76 1.35 -6.05
C TRP A 50 17.29 1.78 -6.19
N ILE A 51 16.69 2.45 -5.19
CA ILE A 51 15.38 3.10 -5.33
C ILE A 51 15.60 4.49 -5.94
N LYS A 52 15.07 4.71 -7.15
CA LYS A 52 15.20 5.97 -7.89
C LYS A 52 14.06 6.92 -7.63
N SER A 53 12.83 6.42 -7.57
CA SER A 53 11.67 7.23 -7.26
C SER A 53 10.59 6.41 -6.57
N VAL A 54 9.74 7.09 -5.81
CA VAL A 54 8.55 6.51 -5.18
C VAL A 54 7.39 7.45 -5.42
N ARG A 55 6.29 6.93 -5.96
CA ARG A 55 5.09 7.73 -6.26
C ARG A 55 3.82 6.94 -6.04
N LEU A 56 2.70 7.67 -5.92
CA LEU A 56 1.39 7.06 -6.01
C LEU A 56 1.17 6.45 -7.41
N ALA A 57 0.37 5.39 -7.45
CA ALA A 57 -0.10 4.81 -8.68
C ALA A 57 -0.92 5.83 -9.49
N ASN A 58 -0.79 5.77 -10.81
CA ASN A 58 -1.70 6.48 -11.71
C ASN A 58 -3.04 5.71 -11.79
N GLN A 59 -4.01 6.29 -12.50
CA GLN A 59 -5.35 5.70 -12.60
C GLN A 59 -5.37 4.28 -13.21
N GLN A 60 -4.46 3.98 -14.14
CA GLN A 60 -4.39 2.64 -14.76
C GLN A 60 -3.79 1.62 -13.78
N GLU A 61 -2.73 1.99 -13.09
CA GLU A 61 -2.05 1.17 -12.08
C GLU A 61 -2.96 0.90 -10.87
N ASP A 62 -3.73 1.89 -10.43
CA ASP A 62 -4.74 1.77 -9.36
C ASP A 62 -5.86 0.79 -9.74
N ARG A 63 -6.37 0.89 -10.97
CA ARG A 63 -7.34 -0.09 -11.49
C ARG A 63 -6.78 -1.51 -11.54
N ALA A 64 -5.47 -1.66 -11.71
CA ALA A 64 -4.78 -2.95 -11.64
C ALA A 64 -4.51 -3.44 -10.20
N GLY A 65 -4.82 -2.62 -9.19
CA GLY A 65 -4.65 -2.94 -7.77
C GLY A 65 -3.29 -2.54 -7.20
N THR A 66 -2.63 -1.54 -7.77
CA THR A 66 -1.38 -0.96 -7.23
C THR A 66 -1.69 0.38 -6.58
N ASP A 67 -1.20 0.62 -5.38
CA ASP A 67 -1.33 1.96 -4.75
C ASP A 67 -0.06 2.80 -4.94
N ILE A 68 1.11 2.15 -4.95
CA ILE A 68 2.42 2.80 -4.93
C ILE A 68 3.37 2.10 -5.89
N VAL A 69 4.16 2.90 -6.61
CA VAL A 69 5.18 2.42 -7.54
C VAL A 69 6.55 2.84 -7.02
N PHE A 70 7.43 1.84 -6.87
CA PHE A 70 8.86 2.04 -6.63
C PHE A 70 9.60 1.84 -7.95
N GLU A 71 10.19 2.91 -8.48
CA GLU A 71 11.11 2.80 -9.61
C GLU A 71 12.48 2.42 -9.06
N VAL A 72 12.99 1.28 -9.50
CA VAL A 72 14.25 0.70 -9.06
C VAL A 72 15.21 0.59 -10.24
N SER A 73 16.50 0.67 -9.96
CA SER A 73 17.55 0.54 -10.97
C SER A 73 18.34 -0.73 -10.74
N SER A 74 18.54 -1.49 -11.81
CA SER A 74 19.55 -2.52 -11.97
C SER A 74 20.45 -2.16 -13.14
N ASP A 75 21.62 -2.80 -13.23
CA ASP A 75 22.70 -2.61 -14.22
C ASP A 75 22.22 -2.36 -15.67
N SER A 76 21.76 -1.14 -15.97
CA SER A 76 21.20 -0.63 -17.24
C SER A 76 19.69 -0.80 -17.49
N ARG A 77 18.87 -1.19 -16.49
CA ARG A 77 17.39 -1.23 -16.60
C ARG A 77 16.70 -0.46 -15.48
N HIS A 78 15.60 0.19 -15.86
CA HIS A 78 14.65 0.77 -14.92
C HIS A 78 13.45 -0.14 -14.80
N ASP A 79 13.30 -0.72 -13.62
CA ASP A 79 12.23 -1.64 -13.30
C ASP A 79 11.28 -1.02 -12.27
N LYS A 80 10.07 -1.59 -12.17
CA LYS A 80 9.05 -1.15 -11.23
C LYS A 80 8.70 -2.26 -10.27
N VAL A 81 8.80 -1.98 -8.97
CA VAL A 81 8.18 -2.79 -7.93
C VAL A 81 6.85 -2.16 -7.55
N LEU A 82 5.77 -2.91 -7.73
CA LEU A 82 4.40 -2.45 -7.49
C LEU A 82 3.96 -2.85 -6.09
N LEU A 83 3.44 -1.90 -5.31
CA LEU A 83 3.02 -2.10 -3.93
C LEU A 83 1.54 -1.78 -3.75
N GLN A 84 0.81 -2.69 -3.09
CA GLN A 84 -0.50 -2.44 -2.52
C GLN A 84 -0.38 -2.29 -1.00
N VAL A 85 -0.86 -1.18 -0.47
CA VAL A 85 -0.98 -0.89 0.94
C VAL A 85 -2.34 -1.37 1.46
N LYS A 86 -2.33 -2.00 2.63
CA LYS A 86 -3.53 -2.38 3.37
C LYS A 86 -3.44 -1.90 4.81
N SER A 87 -4.59 -1.66 5.43
CA SER A 87 -4.67 -1.29 6.85
C SER A 87 -4.81 -2.49 7.79
N SER A 88 -5.02 -3.71 7.25
CA SER A 88 -5.25 -4.92 8.06
C SER A 88 -4.82 -6.21 7.36
N LYS A 89 -4.58 -7.25 8.17
CA LYS A 89 -4.32 -8.63 7.70
C LYS A 89 -5.48 -9.22 6.90
N ALA A 90 -6.72 -8.96 7.32
CA ALA A 90 -7.90 -9.42 6.60
C ALA A 90 -7.98 -8.80 5.20
N GLY A 91 -7.68 -7.50 5.07
CA GLY A 91 -7.61 -6.82 3.78
C GLY A 91 -6.49 -7.36 2.88
N GLN A 92 -5.31 -7.62 3.46
CA GLN A 92 -4.19 -8.25 2.76
C GLN A 92 -4.54 -9.66 2.27
N GLY A 93 -5.12 -10.50 3.13
CA GLY A 93 -5.51 -11.87 2.76
C GLY A 93 -6.54 -11.92 1.64
N LYS A 94 -7.51 -10.99 1.63
CA LYS A 94 -8.47 -10.85 0.51
C LYS A 94 -7.78 -10.50 -0.80
N PHE A 95 -6.82 -9.57 -0.78
CA PHE A 95 -6.04 -9.22 -1.97
C PHE A 95 -5.22 -10.39 -2.49
N GLN A 96 -4.52 -11.09 -1.59
CA GLN A 96 -3.74 -12.29 -1.92
C GLN A 96 -4.61 -13.43 -2.46
N SER A 97 -5.86 -13.57 -2.01
CA SER A 97 -6.80 -14.52 -2.63
C SER A 97 -7.08 -14.16 -4.08
N LYS A 98 -7.34 -12.89 -4.39
CA LYS A 98 -7.52 -12.43 -5.77
C LYS A 98 -6.28 -12.70 -6.64
N GLN A 99 -5.08 -12.61 -6.06
CA GLN A 99 -3.83 -12.96 -6.74
C GLN A 99 -3.70 -14.48 -7.00
N ARG A 100 -4.13 -15.32 -6.05
CA ARG A 100 -4.18 -16.79 -6.27
C ARG A 100 -5.14 -17.14 -7.40
N ASP A 101 -6.29 -16.48 -7.42
CA ASP A 101 -7.36 -16.67 -8.41
C ASP A 101 -7.06 -16.02 -9.78
N GLY A 102 -5.89 -15.39 -9.93
CA GLY A 102 -5.46 -14.75 -11.19
C GLY A 102 -6.18 -13.44 -11.54
N ARG A 103 -6.99 -12.89 -10.61
CA ARG A 103 -7.74 -11.63 -10.81
C ARG A 103 -6.89 -10.38 -10.61
N VAL A 104 -5.72 -10.52 -9.98
CA VAL A 104 -4.76 -9.46 -9.70
C VAL A 104 -3.36 -10.01 -9.93
N ASP A 105 -2.45 -9.20 -10.46
CA ASP A 105 -1.07 -9.62 -10.73
C ASP A 105 -0.36 -10.03 -9.43
N ARG A 106 0.29 -11.20 -9.46
CA ARG A 106 1.08 -11.76 -8.34
C ARG A 106 2.37 -10.98 -8.07
N ARG A 107 2.79 -10.12 -9.00
CA ARG A 107 3.97 -9.24 -8.87
C ARG A 107 3.68 -8.00 -8.01
N ILE A 108 2.42 -7.70 -7.72
CA ILE A 108 2.07 -6.61 -6.80
C ILE A 108 2.29 -7.11 -5.37
N VAL A 109 3.35 -6.64 -4.72
CA VAL A 109 3.63 -6.97 -3.32
C VAL A 109 2.68 -6.22 -2.39
N THR A 110 2.52 -6.70 -1.16
CA THR A 110 1.58 -6.12 -0.19
C THR A 110 2.28 -5.73 1.11
N ALA A 111 1.92 -4.59 1.67
CA ALA A 111 2.35 -4.17 3.00
C ALA A 111 1.16 -3.72 3.86
N ILE A 112 1.23 -3.99 5.16
CA ILE A 112 0.26 -3.47 6.12
C ILE A 112 0.83 -2.22 6.78
N ILE A 113 0.18 -1.08 6.57
CA ILE A 113 0.57 0.20 7.16
C ILE A 113 -0.53 0.70 8.07
N HIS A 114 -0.18 0.93 9.33
CA HIS A 114 -1.09 1.46 10.32
C HIS A 114 -0.99 3.00 10.38
N PRO A 115 -2.11 3.72 10.61
CA PRO A 115 -2.10 5.18 10.77
C PRO A 115 -1.11 5.71 11.83
N LYS A 116 -0.76 4.89 12.83
CA LYS A 116 0.16 5.27 13.91
C LYS A 116 1.65 5.14 13.57
N TYR A 117 2.02 4.54 12.44
CA TYR A 117 3.43 4.29 12.11
C TYR A 117 4.15 5.55 11.63
N ASP A 118 5.21 5.96 12.31
CA ASP A 118 6.09 7.00 11.78
C ASP A 118 6.82 6.56 10.50
N PHE A 119 7.55 7.50 9.88
CA PHE A 119 8.28 7.23 8.64
C PHE A 119 9.45 6.25 8.80
N CYS A 120 10.03 6.12 9.99
CA CYS A 120 11.06 5.12 10.25
C CYS A 120 10.46 3.71 10.24
N MET A 121 9.32 3.53 10.92
CA MET A 121 8.58 2.28 10.97
C MET A 121 8.04 1.87 9.60
N ILE A 122 7.50 2.83 8.84
CA ILE A 122 7.05 2.59 7.46
C ILE A 122 8.20 2.03 6.61
N ARG A 123 9.38 2.66 6.65
CA ARG A 123 10.56 2.18 5.91
C ARG A 123 11.04 0.81 6.40
N LYS A 124 11.05 0.59 7.72
CA LYS A 124 11.42 -0.70 8.32
C LYS A 124 10.53 -1.85 7.83
N ILE A 125 9.25 -1.57 7.55
CA ILE A 125 8.30 -2.57 7.03
C ILE A 125 8.44 -2.73 5.52
N ILE A 126 8.48 -1.62 4.77
CA ILE A 126 8.38 -1.64 3.30
C ILE A 126 9.71 -2.02 2.65
N THR A 127 10.83 -1.47 3.12
CA THR A 127 12.14 -1.67 2.47
C THR A 127 12.48 -3.15 2.32
N PRO A 128 12.32 -4.03 3.33
CA PRO A 128 12.58 -5.46 3.16
C PRO A 128 11.70 -6.12 2.09
N ILE A 129 10.41 -5.73 2.00
CA ILE A 129 9.45 -6.28 1.04
C ILE A 129 9.87 -5.89 -0.38
N ILE A 130 10.14 -4.60 -0.61
CA ILE A 130 10.57 -4.10 -1.91
C ILE A 130 11.94 -4.67 -2.29
N SER A 131 12.86 -4.80 -1.32
CA SER A 131 14.19 -5.40 -1.55
C SER A 131 14.10 -6.85 -1.99
N ALA A 132 13.23 -7.63 -1.35
CA ALA A 132 13.04 -9.04 -1.71
C ALA A 132 12.49 -9.18 -3.13
N GLU A 133 11.52 -8.34 -3.49
CA GLU A 133 10.94 -8.36 -4.83
C GLU A 133 11.92 -7.88 -5.89
N TRP A 134 12.65 -6.80 -5.63
CA TRP A 134 13.71 -6.33 -6.53
C TRP A 134 14.78 -7.41 -6.77
N ARG A 135 15.27 -8.08 -5.72
CA ARG A 135 16.20 -9.21 -5.87
C ARG A 135 15.59 -10.37 -6.67
N ARG A 136 14.30 -10.66 -6.47
CA ARG A 136 13.59 -11.69 -7.23
C ARG A 136 13.51 -11.34 -8.72
N MET A 137 13.45 -10.06 -9.07
CA MET A 137 13.47 -9.61 -10.47
C MET A 137 14.86 -9.78 -11.07
N LEU A 138 15.92 -9.46 -10.32
CA LEU A 138 17.31 -9.62 -10.78
C LEU A 138 17.71 -11.07 -11.07
N LEU A 139 17.14 -12.04 -10.36
CA LEU A 139 17.45 -13.47 -10.52
C LEU A 139 16.65 -14.16 -11.64
N LYS A 140 15.72 -13.46 -12.29
CA LYS A 140 14.87 -14.01 -13.36
C LYS A 140 15.26 -13.51 -14.75
N ASP A 141 16.23 -12.63 -14.84
CA ASP A 141 16.97 -12.27 -16.05
C ASP A 141 18.21 -13.17 -16.19
#